data_AF-T0XVH1-F1
#
_entry.id   AF-T0XVH1-F1
#
_cell.length_a   1.000
_cell.length_b   1.000
_cell.length_c   1.000
_cell.angle_alpha   90.00
_cell.angle_beta   90.00
_cell.angle_gamma   90.00
#
_symmetry.space_group_name_H-M   'P 1'
#
loop_
_entity.id
_entity.type
_entity.pdbx_description
1 polymer ?
#
loop_
_entity_poly.entity_id
_entity_poly.type
_entity_poly.pdbx_seq_one_letter_code
_entity_poly.pdbx_strand_id
1 'polypeptide(L)'
;QSLIRRDFLQAFEGCDLILTPTSPTPPFAFGEKTGDPLSMYLSDVYTITANLAGLPALSVPVGVDFQGLPVGAHLIGPPWSEGRLLKVADRIAEFYPMPLPEVHAGHLPGHRDGGLR
;
A
#
# COMPACT_ATOMS: atom_id res chain seq x y z
N GLN A 1 -23.10 -3.04 -3.71
CA GLN A 1 -22.18 -2.61 -2.63
C GLN A 1 -22.36 -3.43 -1.33
N SER A 2 -23.54 -4.03 -1.06
CA SER A 2 -23.78 -4.74 0.21
C SER A 2 -23.06 -6.09 0.37
N LEU A 3 -22.85 -6.85 -0.71
CA LEU A 3 -22.24 -8.19 -0.65
C LEU A 3 -20.79 -8.16 -0.15
N ILE A 4 -19.92 -7.36 -0.81
CA ILE A 4 -18.50 -7.23 -0.43
C ILE A 4 -18.38 -6.80 1.04
N ARG A 5 -19.11 -5.76 1.45
CA ARG A 5 -19.09 -5.30 2.84
C ARG A 5 -19.56 -6.38 3.81
N ARG A 6 -20.59 -7.14 3.47
CA ARG A 6 -21.09 -8.23 4.32
C ARG A 6 -20.05 -9.33 4.48
N ASP A 7 -19.37 -9.71 3.41
CA ASP A 7 -18.35 -10.77 3.45
C ASP A 7 -17.18 -10.38 4.37
N PHE A 8 -16.76 -9.12 4.33
CA PHE A 8 -15.78 -8.59 5.29
C PHE A 8 -16.29 -8.61 6.74
N LEU A 9 -17.51 -8.13 6.98
CA LEU A 9 -18.08 -8.12 8.33
C LEU A 9 -18.20 -9.53 8.91
N GLN A 10 -18.57 -10.51 8.09
CA GLN A 10 -18.61 -11.91 8.49
C GLN A 10 -17.21 -12.44 8.78
N ALA A 11 -16.20 -12.09 7.98
CA ALA A 11 -14.82 -12.47 8.25
C ALA A 11 -14.31 -11.91 9.59
N PHE A 12 -14.69 -10.67 9.94
CA PHE A 12 -14.31 -10.06 11.22
C PHE A 12 -14.98 -10.70 12.45
N GLU A 13 -15.96 -11.59 12.29
CA GLU A 13 -16.46 -12.42 13.40
C GLU A 13 -15.40 -13.45 13.84
N GLY A 14 -14.48 -13.84 12.95
CA GLY A 14 -13.43 -14.82 13.20
C GLY A 14 -12.02 -14.25 13.29
N CYS A 15 -11.81 -12.97 12.99
CA CYS A 15 -10.48 -12.34 13.00
C CYS A 15 -10.54 -10.85 13.34
N ASP A 16 -9.45 -10.31 13.88
CA ASP A 16 -9.35 -8.90 14.23
C ASP A 16 -8.97 -7.99 13.06
N LEU A 17 -8.27 -8.54 12.06
CA LEU A 17 -7.72 -7.87 10.89
C LEU A 17 -7.57 -8.91 9.77
N ILE A 18 -7.61 -8.44 8.52
CA ILE A 18 -7.31 -9.24 7.33
C ILE A 18 -5.99 -8.73 6.74
N LEU A 19 -5.13 -9.66 6.32
CA LEU A 19 -3.85 -9.37 5.69
C LEU A 19 -3.84 -9.90 4.26
N THR A 20 -3.47 -9.05 3.30
CA THR A 20 -3.23 -9.42 1.91
C THR A 20 -1.94 -8.75 1.41
N PRO A 21 -1.39 -9.14 0.25
CA PRO A 21 -0.44 -8.28 -0.44
C PRO A 21 -1.09 -6.95 -0.81
N THR A 22 -0.31 -5.86 -0.84
CA THR A 22 -0.80 -4.56 -1.32
C THR A 22 -0.98 -4.54 -2.84
N SER A 23 -0.12 -5.25 -3.56
CA SER A 23 -0.21 -5.42 -5.01
C SER A 23 0.10 -6.87 -5.37
N PRO A 24 -0.50 -7.44 -6.43
CA PRO A 24 -0.22 -8.81 -6.84
C PRO A 24 1.19 -9.00 -7.40
N THR A 25 1.87 -7.93 -7.81
CA THR A 25 3.23 -7.97 -8.36
C THR A 25 4.13 -6.95 -7.67
N PRO A 26 5.45 -7.17 -7.63
CA PRO A 26 6.41 -6.13 -7.30
C PRO A 26 6.27 -4.90 -8.23
N PRO A 27 6.90 -3.76 -7.85
CA PRO A 27 7.02 -2.59 -8.72
C PRO A 27 7.45 -2.93 -10.14
N PHE A 28 6.80 -2.32 -11.13
CA PHE A 28 7.11 -2.46 -12.55
C PHE A 28 7.74 -1.17 -13.10
N ALA A 29 8.51 -1.28 -14.18
CA ALA A 29 9.19 -0.15 -14.78
C ALA A 29 8.22 0.81 -15.49
N PHE A 30 8.67 2.06 -15.70
CA PHE A 30 7.91 3.03 -16.49
C PHE A 30 7.67 2.50 -17.91
N GLY A 31 6.42 2.59 -18.38
CA GLY A 31 6.04 2.10 -19.71
C GLY A 31 5.79 0.58 -19.80
N GLU A 32 6.04 -0.18 -18.73
CA GLU A 32 5.91 -1.65 -18.79
C GLU A 32 4.44 -2.11 -18.89
N LYS A 33 3.50 -1.37 -18.26
CA LYS A 33 2.07 -1.68 -18.27
C LYS A 33 1.22 -0.75 -19.15
N THR A 34 1.83 -0.03 -20.09
CA THR A 34 1.09 0.93 -20.95
C THR A 34 0.45 0.30 -22.19
N GLY A 35 0.85 -0.93 -22.55
CA GLY A 35 0.33 -1.63 -23.73
C GLY A 35 -1.04 -2.28 -23.53
N ASP A 36 -1.45 -2.50 -22.28
CA ASP A 36 -2.75 -3.08 -21.93
C ASP A 36 -3.35 -2.33 -20.72
N PRO A 37 -4.42 -1.54 -20.91
CA PRO A 37 -5.08 -0.82 -19.83
C PRO A 37 -5.54 -1.72 -18.66
N LEU A 38 -5.86 -2.99 -18.92
CA LEU A 38 -6.31 -3.95 -17.91
C LEU A 38 -5.19 -4.35 -16.95
N SER A 39 -3.97 -4.49 -17.46
CA SER A 39 -2.79 -4.82 -16.67
C SER A 39 -2.50 -3.80 -15.57
N MET A 40 -2.82 -2.53 -15.80
CA MET A 40 -2.70 -1.49 -14.76
C MET A 40 -3.78 -1.67 -13.69
N TYR A 41 -5.04 -1.91 -14.06
CA TYR A 41 -6.16 -2.11 -13.10
C TYR A 41 -5.95 -3.31 -12.18
N LEU A 42 -5.34 -4.39 -12.67
CA LEU A 42 -5.04 -5.56 -11.85
C LEU A 42 -4.07 -5.24 -10.70
N SER A 43 -3.28 -4.16 -10.79
CA SER A 43 -2.37 -3.75 -9.73
C SER A 43 -3.11 -3.36 -8.44
N ASP A 44 -4.38 -2.94 -8.54
CA ASP A 44 -5.24 -2.49 -7.44
C ASP A 44 -6.29 -3.53 -7.00
N VAL A 45 -6.18 -4.77 -7.47
CA VAL A 45 -7.19 -5.82 -7.20
C VAL A 45 -7.41 -6.07 -5.71
N TYR A 46 -6.36 -5.94 -4.89
CA TYR A 46 -6.44 -6.14 -3.45
C TYR A 46 -6.85 -4.87 -2.68
N THR A 47 -6.50 -3.68 -3.19
CA THR A 47 -6.74 -2.41 -2.49
C THR A 47 -8.16 -1.88 -2.70
N ILE A 48 -8.75 -2.11 -3.88
CA ILE A 48 -10.10 -1.59 -4.20
C ILE A 48 -11.19 -2.18 -3.29
N THR A 49 -10.99 -3.39 -2.77
CA THR A 49 -11.98 -4.10 -1.96
C THR A 49 -12.27 -3.38 -0.63
N ALA A 50 -11.25 -2.83 0.03
CA ALA A 50 -11.39 -2.04 1.25
C ALA A 50 -12.20 -0.76 1.01
N ASN A 51 -11.93 -0.06 -0.11
CA ASN A 51 -12.63 1.15 -0.50
C ASN A 51 -14.12 0.87 -0.74
N LEU A 52 -14.43 -0.21 -1.48
CA LEU A 52 -15.81 -0.61 -1.77
C LEU A 52 -16.58 -1.07 -0.53
N ALA A 53 -15.88 -1.62 0.46
CA ALA A 53 -16.47 -2.04 1.74
C ALA A 53 -16.60 -0.89 2.76
N GLY A 54 -15.95 0.26 2.51
CA GLY A 54 -15.90 1.39 3.43
C GLY A 54 -15.14 1.05 4.72
N LEU A 55 -14.01 0.34 4.59
CA LEU A 55 -13.20 -0.14 5.70
C LEU A 55 -11.87 0.61 5.80
N PRO A 56 -11.33 0.82 7.01
CA PRO A 56 -9.99 1.34 7.18
C PRO A 56 -8.97 0.29 6.72
N ALA A 57 -7.95 0.72 6.00
CA ALA A 57 -6.85 -0.13 5.59
C ALA A 57 -5.55 0.67 5.43
N LEU A 58 -4.41 0.00 5.58
CA LEU A 58 -3.08 0.58 5.37
C LEU A 58 -2.15 -0.38 4.63
N SER A 59 -1.04 0.14 4.12
CA SER A 59 0.07 -0.66 3.61
C SER A 59 1.29 -0.46 4.50
N VAL A 60 1.97 -1.55 4.85
CA VAL A 60 3.22 -1.55 5.63
C VAL A 60 4.27 -2.37 4.87
N PRO A 61 5.52 -1.90 4.76
CA PRO A 61 6.58 -2.66 4.13
C PRO A 61 6.89 -3.94 4.92
N VAL A 62 7.08 -5.06 4.20
CA VAL A 62 7.40 -6.37 4.79
C VAL A 62 8.63 -7.04 4.16
N GLY A 63 9.42 -6.27 3.42
CA GLY A 63 10.70 -6.72 2.86
C GLY A 63 10.86 -6.35 1.39
N VAL A 64 11.73 -7.11 0.72
CA VAL A 64 12.03 -6.99 -0.70
C VAL A 64 11.91 -8.34 -1.38
N ASP A 65 11.63 -8.33 -2.68
CA ASP A 65 11.63 -9.54 -3.51
C ASP A 65 13.06 -9.98 -3.86
N PHE A 66 13.17 -11.02 -4.70
CA PHE A 66 14.46 -11.56 -5.17
C PHE A 66 15.24 -10.58 -6.07
N GLN A 67 14.63 -9.50 -6.53
CA GLN A 67 15.23 -8.44 -7.34
C GLN A 67 15.55 -7.19 -6.50
N GLY A 68 15.27 -7.20 -5.20
CA GLY A 68 15.48 -6.07 -4.30
C GLY A 68 14.37 -5.00 -4.34
N LEU A 69 13.21 -5.31 -4.94
CA LEU A 69 12.08 -4.39 -5.01
C LEU A 69 11.18 -4.51 -3.77
N PRO A 70 10.63 -3.39 -3.26
CA PRO A 70 9.84 -3.39 -2.03
C PRO A 70 8.53 -4.19 -2.17
N VAL A 71 8.20 -4.95 -1.12
CA VAL A 71 6.95 -5.69 -0.97
C VAL A 71 6.18 -5.14 0.22
N GLY A 72 4.89 -4.83 0.02
CA GLY A 72 4.00 -4.29 1.04
C GLY A 72 2.89 -5.25 1.46
N ALA A 73 2.64 -5.37 2.75
CA ALA A 73 1.46 -6.02 3.30
C ALA A 73 0.33 -4.99 3.47
N HIS A 74 -0.85 -5.35 2.99
CA HIS A 74 -2.08 -4.60 3.13
C HIS A 74 -2.87 -5.14 4.31
N LEU A 75 -3.11 -4.28 5.29
CA LEU A 75 -3.90 -4.62 6.48
C LEU A 75 -5.26 -3.94 6.36
N ILE A 76 -6.33 -4.71 6.50
CA ILE A 76 -7.72 -4.23 6.48
C ILE A 76 -8.33 -4.50 7.85
N GLY A 77 -8.95 -3.49 8.45
CA GLY A 77 -9.58 -3.60 9.76
C GLY A 77 -11.10 -3.41 9.71
N PRO A 78 -11.81 -3.80 10.78
CA PRO A 78 -13.23 -3.49 10.93
C PRO A 78 -13.45 -1.97 11.03
N PRO A 79 -14.69 -1.48 10.87
CA PRO A 79 -14.99 -0.06 10.99
C PRO A 79 -14.45 0.55 12.30
N TRP A 80 -13.81 1.72 12.21
CA TRP A 80 -13.28 2.48 13.36
C TRP A 80 -12.13 1.81 14.13
N SER A 81 -11.37 0.94 13.46
CA SER A 81 -10.25 0.18 14.06
C SER A 81 -8.86 0.73 13.71
N GLU A 82 -8.75 1.97 13.25
CA GLU A 82 -7.49 2.61 12.83
C GLU A 82 -6.41 2.55 13.92
N GLY A 83 -6.79 2.74 15.19
CA GLY A 83 -5.86 2.65 16.30
C GLY A 83 -5.26 1.24 16.48
N ARG A 84 -5.99 0.18 16.12
CA ARG A 84 -5.48 -1.20 16.12
C ARG A 84 -4.60 -1.44 14.91
N LEU A 85 -5.04 -1.00 13.73
CA LEU A 85 -4.26 -1.08 12.49
C LEU A 85 -2.88 -0.44 12.65
N LEU A 86 -2.82 0.79 13.18
CA LEU A 86 -1.57 1.50 13.42
C LEU A 86 -0.65 0.77 14.40
N LYS A 87 -1.19 0.20 15.49
CA LYS A 87 -0.40 -0.60 16.44
C LYS A 87 0.20 -1.83 15.77
N VAL A 88 -0.57 -2.54 14.95
CA VAL A 88 -0.06 -3.74 14.25
C VAL A 88 0.98 -3.34 13.20
N ALA A 89 0.75 -2.25 12.47
CA ALA A 89 1.71 -1.73 11.50
C ALA A 89 3.04 -1.33 12.15
N ASP A 90 2.99 -0.63 13.28
CA ASP A 90 4.16 -0.24 14.07
C ASP A 90 4.98 -1.47 14.49
N ARG A 91 4.31 -2.52 15.01
CA ARG A 91 4.97 -3.78 15.35
C ARG A 91 5.58 -4.48 14.15
N ILE A 92 4.93 -4.46 12.98
CA ILE A 92 5.50 -5.03 11.74
C ILE A 92 6.74 -4.24 11.31
N ALA A 93 6.69 -2.91 11.37
CA ALA A 93 7.80 -2.04 10.99
C ALA A 93 9.07 -2.29 11.83
N GLU A 94 8.93 -2.68 13.11
CA GLU A 94 10.07 -3.09 13.94
C GLU A 94 10.81 -4.32 13.38
N PHE A 95 10.09 -5.27 12.76
CA PHE A 95 10.69 -6.47 12.17
C PHE A 95 11.22 -6.24 10.76
N TYR A 96 10.66 -5.27 10.05
CA TYR A 96 11.01 -4.94 8.67
C TYR A 96 11.41 -3.46 8.56
N PRO A 97 12.56 -3.08 9.16
CA PRO A 97 13.06 -1.72 9.03
C PRO A 97 13.38 -1.46 7.56
N MET A 98 12.53 -0.70 6.88
CA MET A 98 12.77 -0.26 5.51
C MET A 98 13.63 1.00 5.56
N PRO A 99 14.79 1.04 4.89
CA PRO A 99 15.52 2.29 4.73
C PRO A 99 14.62 3.25 3.96
N LEU A 100 14.44 4.46 4.49
CA LEU A 100 13.78 5.50 3.73
C LEU A 100 14.57 5.68 2.43
N PRO A 101 13.91 5.70 1.25
CA PRO A 101 14.62 6.02 0.03
C PRO A 101 15.28 7.38 0.20
N GLU A 102 16.49 7.55 -0.34
CA GLU A 102 17.09 8.88 -0.40
C GLU A 102 16.07 9.82 -1.05
N VAL A 103 15.65 10.84 -0.30
CA VAL A 103 14.79 11.87 -0.84
C VAL A 103 15.60 12.57 -1.91
N HIS A 104 15.38 12.20 -3.17
CA HIS A 104 15.79 13.03 -4.29
C HIS A 104 14.96 14.31 -4.18
N ALA A 105 15.49 15.28 -3.44
CA ALA A 105 15.05 16.67 -3.52
C ALA A 105 15.37 17.13 -4.94
N GLY A 106 14.47 16.81 -5.87
CA GLY A 106 14.58 17.20 -7.26
C GLY A 106 14.69 18.72 -7.30
N HIS A 107 15.86 19.21 -7.70
CA HIS A 107 15.97 20.51 -8.35
C HIS A 107 14.91 20.55 -9.45
N LEU A 108 13.84 21.30 -9.23
CA LEU A 108 12.88 21.62 -10.28
C LEU A 108 13.68 22.25 -11.44
N PRO A 109 13.68 21.68 -12.65
CA PRO A 109 14.37 22.28 -13.76
C PRO A 109 13.66 23.60 -14.10
N GLY A 110 14.25 24.73 -13.68
CA GLY A 110 13.75 26.06 -14.00
C GLY A 110 13.89 27.13 -12.93
N HIS A 111 14.18 26.80 -11.67
CA HIS A 111 14.40 27.84 -10.65
C HIS A 111 15.88 28.25 -10.67
N ARG A 112 16.20 29.31 -11.43
CA ARG A 112 17.49 29.99 -11.30
C ARG A 112 17.54 30.59 -9.91
N ASP A 113 18.42 30.06 -9.07
CA ASP A 113 18.84 30.72 -7.84
C ASP A 113 19.41 32.09 -8.21
N GLY A 114 18.60 33.13 -8.01
CA GLY A 114 19.03 34.51 -8.05
C GLY A 114 20.03 34.71 -6.92
N GLY A 115 21.31 34.62 -7.26
CA GLY A 115 22.41 34.98 -6.36
C GLY A 115 22.22 36.41 -5.87
N LEU A 116 22.00 36.55 -4.56
CA LEU A 116 22.15 37.80 -3.86
C LEU A 116 23.64 38.20 -3.91
N ARG A 117 23.94 39.15 -4.79
CA ARG A 117 25.01 40.15 -4.64
C ARG A 117 24.42 41.51 -4.94
#